data_AF-A0A972DC58-F1
#
_entry.id   AF-A0A972DC58-F1
#
_cell.length_a   1.000
_cell.length_b   1.000
_cell.length_c   1.000
_cell.angle_alpha   90.00
_cell.angle_beta   90.00
_cell.angle_gamma   90.00
#
_symmetry.space_group_name_H-M   'P 1'
#
loop_
_entity.id
_entity.type
_entity.pdbx_description
1 polymer ?
#
loop_
_entity_poly.entity_id
_entity_poly.type
_entity_poly.pdbx_seq_one_letter_code
_entity_poly.pdbx_strand_id
1 'polypeptide(L)'
;PWLYLHPDEERFDEKVALLLAHAPAFDGIAAAFDVREAERLAASTDPLERAVGLSLPPDADFDLYLVTERGAHFGLGEGGTSHGGPYPEEREVPGLLIGAGVGRGTSVSPRSMRDFHHTLRALLGLPLDRDARVLPGLR
;
A
#
# COMPACT_ATOMS: atom_id res chain seq x y z
N PRO A 1 -7.44 0.66 -9.68
CA PRO A 1 -7.68 -0.67 -9.06
C PRO A 1 -8.98 -0.78 -8.25
N TRP A 2 -9.73 0.31 -8.03
CA TRP A 2 -10.92 0.29 -7.19
C TRP A 2 -12.17 -0.07 -7.99
N LEU A 3 -13.07 -0.83 -7.37
CA LEU A 3 -14.39 -1.12 -7.90
C LEU A 3 -15.44 -0.47 -7.02
N TYR A 4 -16.36 0.26 -7.66
CA TYR A 4 -17.52 0.88 -7.05
C TYR A 4 -18.76 0.08 -7.49
N LEU A 5 -19.46 -0.48 -6.53
CA LEU A 5 -20.75 -1.12 -6.67
C LEU A 5 -21.82 -0.09 -6.31
N HIS A 6 -22.95 -0.11 -7.00
CA HIS A 6 -24.00 0.84 -6.70
C HIS A 6 -24.63 0.47 -5.33
N PRO A 7 -24.60 1.37 -4.33
CA PRO A 7 -24.90 1.02 -2.92
C PRO A 7 -26.36 0.63 -2.69
N ASP A 8 -27.28 1.12 -3.53
CA ASP A 8 -28.72 0.81 -3.45
C ASP A 8 -29.09 -0.50 -4.18
N GLU A 9 -28.11 -1.29 -4.61
CA GLU A 9 -28.39 -2.54 -5.27
C GLU A 9 -28.88 -3.62 -4.31
N GLU A 10 -29.99 -4.27 -4.67
CA GLU A 10 -30.39 -5.51 -4.02
C GLU A 10 -29.23 -6.51 -4.02
N ARG A 11 -29.07 -7.22 -2.89
CA ARG A 11 -28.08 -8.30 -2.70
C ARG A 11 -26.63 -7.80 -2.80
N PHE A 12 -26.36 -6.56 -2.40
CA PHE A 12 -25.02 -5.96 -2.37
C PHE A 12 -23.96 -6.89 -1.75
N ASP A 13 -24.17 -7.39 -0.53
CA ASP A 13 -23.21 -8.26 0.16
C ASP A 13 -22.97 -9.58 -0.59
N GLU A 14 -23.98 -10.13 -1.25
CA GLU A 14 -23.84 -11.34 -2.05
C GLU A 14 -22.99 -11.07 -3.31
N LYS A 15 -23.18 -9.89 -3.95
CA LYS A 15 -22.35 -9.48 -5.09
C LYS A 15 -20.91 -9.28 -4.68
N VAL A 16 -20.67 -8.63 -3.55
CA VAL A 16 -19.32 -8.49 -2.97
C VAL A 16 -18.71 -9.87 -2.76
N ALA A 17 -19.41 -10.79 -2.10
CA ALA A 17 -18.93 -12.16 -1.87
C ALA A 17 -18.61 -12.91 -3.17
N LEU A 18 -19.47 -12.80 -4.19
CA LEU A 18 -19.25 -13.41 -5.51
C LEU A 18 -18.03 -12.81 -6.22
N LEU A 19 -17.88 -11.48 -6.20
CA LEU A 19 -16.74 -10.82 -6.80
C LEU A 19 -15.43 -11.19 -6.10
N LEU A 20 -15.41 -11.25 -4.78
CA LEU A 20 -14.23 -11.72 -4.04
C LEU A 20 -13.86 -13.16 -4.40
N ALA A 21 -14.86 -14.04 -4.55
CA ALA A 21 -14.64 -15.45 -4.89
C ALA A 21 -14.20 -15.68 -6.35
N HIS A 22 -14.63 -14.83 -7.28
CA HIS A 22 -14.46 -15.07 -8.72
C HIS A 22 -13.55 -14.08 -9.44
N ALA A 23 -13.21 -12.93 -8.85
CA ALA A 23 -12.31 -11.96 -9.46
C ALA A 23 -10.95 -12.56 -9.88
N PRO A 24 -10.31 -13.45 -9.10
CA PRO A 24 -9.05 -14.08 -9.51
C PRO A 24 -9.18 -15.05 -10.71
N ALA A 25 -10.40 -15.35 -11.16
CA ALA A 25 -10.62 -16.16 -12.36
C ALA A 25 -10.56 -15.34 -13.65
N PHE A 26 -10.50 -14.01 -13.56
CA PHE A 26 -10.30 -13.13 -14.71
C PHE A 26 -8.81 -12.93 -15.00
N ASP A 27 -8.42 -13.10 -16.26
CA ASP A 27 -7.05 -12.87 -16.71
C ASP A 27 -6.55 -11.49 -16.28
N GLY A 28 -5.35 -11.44 -15.69
CA GLY A 28 -4.73 -10.21 -15.22
C GLY A 28 -5.16 -9.76 -13.82
N ILE A 29 -6.05 -10.48 -13.12
CA ILE A 29 -6.42 -10.21 -11.72
C ILE A 29 -5.85 -11.29 -10.80
N ALA A 30 -4.98 -10.92 -9.88
CA ALA A 30 -4.41 -11.84 -8.88
C ALA A 30 -5.30 -11.98 -7.64
N ALA A 31 -5.92 -10.88 -7.19
CA ALA A 31 -6.73 -10.87 -5.98
C ALA A 31 -7.75 -9.72 -5.96
N ALA A 32 -8.78 -9.88 -5.14
CA ALA A 32 -9.71 -8.83 -4.77
C ALA A 32 -9.83 -8.79 -3.24
N PHE A 33 -9.92 -7.58 -2.70
CA PHE A 33 -10.03 -7.35 -1.26
C PHE A 33 -11.25 -6.51 -0.95
N ASP A 34 -11.96 -6.88 0.11
CA ASP A 34 -13.05 -6.08 0.66
C ASP A 34 -12.46 -4.92 1.46
N VAL A 35 -12.86 -3.70 1.10
CA VAL A 35 -12.35 -2.48 1.73
C VAL A 35 -12.77 -2.38 3.19
N ARG A 36 -13.89 -3.00 3.56
CA ARG A 36 -14.37 -3.07 4.95
C ARG A 36 -13.41 -3.82 5.87
N GLU A 37 -12.49 -4.60 5.31
CA GLU A 37 -11.47 -5.33 6.06
C GLU A 37 -10.14 -4.56 6.21
N ALA A 38 -10.08 -3.27 5.87
CA ALA A 38 -8.85 -2.47 5.85
C ALA A 38 -7.98 -2.64 7.11
N GLU A 39 -8.58 -2.57 8.31
CA GLU A 39 -7.83 -2.72 9.56
C GLU A 39 -7.23 -4.12 9.73
N ARG A 40 -8.00 -5.17 9.39
CA ARG A 40 -7.54 -6.56 9.42
C ARG A 40 -6.39 -6.75 8.44
N LEU A 41 -6.55 -6.25 7.22
CA LEU A 41 -5.56 -6.32 6.16
C LEU A 41 -4.26 -5.61 6.58
N ALA A 42 -4.36 -4.40 7.15
CA ALA A 42 -3.20 -3.63 7.62
C ALA A 42 -2.43 -4.33 8.75
N ALA A 43 -3.11 -5.16 9.53
CA ALA A 43 -2.52 -5.98 10.59
C ALA A 43 -1.98 -7.33 10.08
N SER A 44 -2.21 -7.70 8.82
CA SER A 44 -1.82 -8.99 8.26
C SER A 44 -0.30 -9.20 8.26
N THR A 45 0.10 -10.46 8.38
CA THR A 45 1.48 -10.93 8.16
C THR A 45 1.77 -11.21 6.69
N ASP A 46 0.74 -11.34 5.85
CA ASP A 46 0.92 -11.45 4.40
C ASP A 46 1.35 -10.07 3.83
N PRO A 47 2.47 -9.98 3.09
CA PRO A 47 2.98 -8.70 2.60
C PRO A 47 2.09 -7.99 1.58
N LEU A 48 1.25 -8.73 0.84
CA LEU A 48 0.29 -8.19 -0.11
C LEU A 48 -0.94 -7.64 0.61
N GLU A 49 -1.56 -8.45 1.48
CA GLU A 49 -2.69 -8.02 2.30
C GLU A 49 -2.33 -6.77 3.12
N ARG A 50 -1.17 -6.80 3.77
CA ARG A 50 -0.67 -5.66 4.56
C ARG A 50 -0.50 -4.41 3.71
N ALA A 51 0.01 -4.56 2.48
CA ALA A 51 0.20 -3.42 1.59
C ALA A 51 -1.12 -2.79 1.14
N VAL A 52 -2.11 -3.63 0.83
CA VAL A 52 -3.47 -3.19 0.50
C VAL A 52 -4.10 -2.52 1.71
N GLY A 53 -4.11 -3.15 2.88
CA GLY A 53 -4.70 -2.55 4.07
C GLY A 53 -4.09 -1.20 4.46
N LEU A 54 -2.78 -1.02 4.27
CA LEU A 54 -2.10 0.25 4.53
C LEU A 54 -2.34 1.34 3.46
N SER A 55 -2.89 0.99 2.29
CA SER A 55 -3.23 1.94 1.22
C SER A 55 -4.70 2.36 1.22
N LEU A 56 -5.55 1.67 1.98
CA LEU A 56 -6.97 1.99 2.09
C LEU A 56 -7.19 3.19 3.03
N PRO A 57 -7.85 4.27 2.57
CA PRO A 57 -8.24 5.35 3.46
C PRO A 57 -9.37 4.88 4.41
N PRO A 58 -9.45 5.41 5.64
CA PRO A 58 -10.51 5.06 6.59
C PRO A 58 -11.93 5.34 6.09
N ASP A 59 -12.06 6.31 5.18
CA ASP A 59 -13.29 6.81 4.57
C ASP A 59 -13.38 6.47 3.08
N ALA A 60 -12.77 5.34 2.67
CA ALA A 60 -12.85 4.84 1.31
C ALA A 60 -14.30 4.76 0.81
N ASP A 61 -14.53 5.35 -0.37
CA ASP A 61 -15.82 5.43 -1.05
C ASP A 61 -16.01 4.34 -2.12
N PHE A 62 -15.08 3.38 -2.17
CA PHE A 62 -15.09 2.21 -3.04
C PHE A 62 -15.21 0.92 -2.23
N ASP A 63 -15.75 -0.13 -2.86
CA ASP A 63 -16.16 -1.35 -2.15
C ASP A 63 -15.10 -2.44 -2.20
N LEU A 64 -14.43 -2.57 -3.35
CA LEU A 64 -13.39 -3.57 -3.57
C LEU A 64 -12.08 -2.94 -4.05
N TYR A 65 -10.97 -3.49 -3.58
CA TYR A 65 -9.64 -3.21 -4.09
C TYR A 65 -9.14 -4.40 -4.91
N LEU A 66 -8.90 -4.19 -6.20
CA LEU A 66 -8.39 -5.21 -7.10
C LEU A 66 -6.86 -5.11 -7.22
N VAL A 67 -6.22 -6.27 -7.18
CA VAL A 67 -4.79 -6.42 -7.42
C VAL A 67 -4.60 -7.15 -8.73
N THR A 68 -3.87 -6.53 -9.67
CA THR A 68 -3.49 -7.19 -10.91
C THR A 68 -2.47 -8.29 -10.67
N GLU A 69 -2.36 -9.23 -11.59
CA GLU A 69 -1.20 -10.13 -11.67
C GLU A 69 0.11 -9.36 -11.86
N ARG A 70 1.23 -9.99 -11.46
CA ARG A 70 2.55 -9.37 -11.57
C ARG A 70 2.91 -9.13 -13.03
N GLY A 71 3.22 -7.88 -13.36
CA GLY A 71 3.50 -7.45 -14.74
C GLY A 71 2.25 -7.05 -15.54
N ALA A 72 1.05 -7.28 -15.01
CA ALA A 72 -0.19 -6.75 -15.58
C ALA A 72 -0.48 -5.35 -15.02
N HIS A 73 -1.03 -4.49 -15.87
CA HIS A 73 -1.37 -3.10 -15.53
C HIS A 73 -2.83 -2.81 -15.84
N PHE A 74 -3.45 -1.94 -15.04
CA PHE A 74 -4.77 -1.40 -15.36
C PHE A 74 -4.64 -0.35 -16.47
N GLY A 75 -5.18 -0.62 -17.65
CA GLY A 75 -5.22 0.35 -18.76
C GLY A 75 -5.27 -0.31 -20.14
N LEU A 76 -5.43 0.53 -21.17
CA LEU A 76 -5.50 0.09 -22.57
C LEU A 76 -4.14 0.10 -23.30
N GLY A 77 -3.03 0.31 -22.58
CA GLY A 77 -1.67 0.20 -23.14
C GLY A 77 -1.20 1.37 -24.02
N GLU A 78 -1.85 2.53 -23.97
CA GLU A 78 -1.48 3.69 -24.82
C GLU A 78 -0.24 4.47 -24.32
N GLY A 79 0.20 4.24 -23.09
CA GLY A 79 1.44 4.78 -22.51
C GLY A 79 2.41 3.65 -22.21
N GLY A 80 3.70 3.83 -22.54
CA GLY A 80 4.68 2.74 -22.52
C GLY A 80 4.74 1.92 -21.22
N THR A 81 4.70 2.56 -20.05
CA THR A 81 4.63 1.87 -18.75
C THR A 81 3.91 2.73 -17.71
N SER A 82 3.51 2.11 -16.59
CA SER A 82 2.89 2.75 -15.44
C SER A 82 3.38 2.12 -14.13
N HIS A 83 2.88 2.63 -13.00
CA HIS A 83 3.09 2.12 -11.66
C HIS A 83 1.74 2.03 -10.91
N GLY A 84 1.73 1.42 -9.73
CA GLY A 84 0.56 1.26 -8.86
C GLY A 84 0.26 -0.18 -8.45
N GLY A 85 1.05 -1.15 -8.91
CA GLY A 85 1.03 -2.53 -8.46
C GLY A 85 1.63 -2.68 -7.05
N PRO A 86 1.16 -3.67 -6.27
CA PRO A 86 1.60 -3.87 -4.89
C PRO A 86 2.91 -4.69 -4.77
N TYR A 87 3.64 -4.86 -5.86
CA TYR A 87 4.81 -5.72 -5.95
C TYR A 87 6.11 -4.99 -5.58
N PRO A 88 7.14 -5.71 -5.08
CA PRO A 88 8.42 -5.13 -4.67
C PRO A 88 9.06 -4.16 -5.67
N GLU A 89 9.07 -4.49 -6.96
CA GLU A 89 9.67 -3.66 -8.02
C GLU A 89 9.03 -2.28 -8.18
N GLU A 90 7.79 -2.09 -7.71
CA GLU A 90 7.10 -0.80 -7.74
C GLU A 90 7.05 -0.11 -6.37
N ARG A 91 7.42 -0.83 -5.30
CA ARG A 91 7.38 -0.36 -3.90
C ARG A 91 8.74 -0.04 -3.32
N GLU A 92 9.80 -0.64 -3.86
CA GLU A 92 11.17 -0.42 -3.41
C GLU A 92 11.76 0.81 -4.11
N VAL A 93 12.00 1.84 -3.33
CA VAL A 93 12.59 3.10 -3.80
C VAL A 93 13.87 3.42 -3.04
N PRO A 94 14.86 4.07 -3.68
CA PRO A 94 16.06 4.52 -2.98
C PRO A 94 15.72 5.60 -1.95
N GLY A 95 16.24 5.44 -0.74
CA GLY A 95 16.11 6.41 0.34
C GLY A 95 17.45 7.06 0.68
N LEU A 96 17.53 8.39 0.60
CA LEU A 96 18.76 9.15 0.84
C LEU A 96 18.49 10.28 1.83
N LEU A 97 19.31 10.35 2.89
CA LEU A 97 19.36 11.50 3.81
C LEU A 97 20.75 12.11 3.78
N ILE A 98 20.82 13.42 3.54
CA ILE A 98 22.07 14.17 3.44
C ILE A 98 21.86 15.52 4.14
N GLY A 99 22.74 15.87 5.07
CA GLY A 99 22.68 17.17 5.73
C GLY A 99 23.33 17.20 7.11
N ALA A 100 23.16 18.32 7.80
CA ALA A 100 23.57 18.46 9.19
C ALA A 100 22.82 17.46 10.09
N GLY A 101 23.51 16.89 11.08
CA GLY A 101 22.95 15.87 11.96
C GLY A 101 22.79 14.48 11.32
N VAL A 102 23.17 14.29 10.05
CA VAL A 102 23.14 12.98 9.39
C VAL A 102 24.54 12.41 9.27
N GLY A 103 24.80 11.32 10.00
CA GLY A 103 26.02 10.53 9.89
C GLY A 103 26.12 9.77 8.56
N ARG A 104 27.36 9.50 8.12
CA ARG A 104 27.59 8.65 6.95
C ARG A 104 27.30 7.20 7.30
N GLY A 105 26.53 6.54 6.44
CA GLY A 105 26.23 5.12 6.56
C GLY A 105 25.37 4.64 5.40
N THR A 106 25.23 3.33 5.27
CA THR A 106 24.32 2.67 4.34
C THR A 106 23.56 1.57 5.07
N SER A 107 22.36 1.26 4.61
CA SER A 107 21.57 0.15 5.11
C SER A 107 20.80 -0.49 3.96
N VAL A 108 20.73 -1.82 3.98
CA VAL A 108 19.89 -2.63 3.09
C VAL A 108 18.69 -3.22 3.85
N SER A 109 18.53 -2.87 5.13
CA SER A 109 17.39 -3.32 5.92
C SER A 109 16.12 -2.60 5.43
N PRO A 110 14.98 -3.31 5.31
CA PRO A 110 13.72 -2.70 4.89
C PRO A 110 13.34 -1.51 5.78
N ARG A 111 12.95 -0.40 5.14
CA ARG A 111 12.48 0.83 5.79
C ARG A 111 11.21 1.32 5.12
N SER A 112 10.34 1.92 5.93
CA SER A 112 9.12 2.54 5.42
C SER A 112 9.33 4.04 5.19
N MET A 113 8.50 4.65 4.34
CA MET A 113 8.47 6.11 4.21
C MET A 113 8.07 6.81 5.53
N ARG A 114 7.36 6.12 6.44
CA ARG A 114 7.05 6.63 7.78
C ARG A 114 8.31 6.78 8.63
N ASP A 115 9.28 5.88 8.49
CA ASP A 115 10.57 5.98 9.19
C ASP A 115 11.32 7.26 8.77
N PHE A 116 11.24 7.66 7.49
CA PHE A 116 11.79 8.93 7.00
C PHE A 116 11.10 10.13 7.63
N HIS A 117 9.77 10.12 7.69
CA HIS A 117 8.99 11.17 8.36
C HIS A 117 9.41 11.34 9.83
N HIS A 118 9.49 10.25 10.59
CA HIS A 118 9.92 10.28 11.99
C HIS A 118 11.38 10.74 12.13
N THR A 119 12.25 10.38 11.20
CA THR A 119 13.65 10.83 11.18
C THR A 119 13.76 12.34 10.98
N LEU A 120 12.97 12.91 10.07
CA LEU A 120 12.92 14.36 9.87
C LEU A 120 12.39 15.09 11.10
N ARG A 121 11.35 14.55 11.76
CA ARG A 121 10.83 15.12 13.00
C ARG A 121 11.87 15.12 14.11
N ALA A 122 12.61 14.03 14.26
CA ALA A 122 13.69 13.91 15.24
C ALA A 122 14.80 14.95 14.99
N LEU A 123 15.23 15.12 13.73
CA LEU A 123 16.23 16.14 13.35
C LEU A 123 15.76 17.57 13.63
N LEU A 124 14.46 17.83 13.55
CA LEU A 124 13.86 19.14 13.81
C LEU A 124 13.50 19.37 15.28
N GLY A 125 13.74 18.40 16.17
CA GLY A 125 13.33 18.49 17.57
C GLY A 125 11.81 18.48 17.79
N LEU A 126 11.06 17.92 16.84
CA LEU A 126 9.61 17.78 16.93
C LEU A 126 9.22 16.51 17.71
N PRO A 127 8.06 16.50 18.40
CA PRO A 127 7.55 15.30 19.06
C PRO A 127 7.42 14.11 18.09
N LEU A 128 7.66 12.90 18.58
CA LEU A 128 7.51 11.66 17.82
C LEU A 128 6.25 10.90 18.26
N ASP A 129 5.70 10.12 17.34
CA ASP A 129 4.58 9.23 17.63
C ASP A 129 5.05 8.04 18.49
N ARG A 130 4.11 7.36 19.16
CA ARG A 130 4.43 6.28 20.11
C ARG A 130 5.15 5.09 19.47
N ASP A 131 4.82 4.78 18.22
CA ASP A 131 5.39 3.69 17.43
C ASP A 131 6.56 4.15 16.54
N ALA A 132 7.07 5.37 16.75
CA ALA A 132 8.05 5.96 15.87
C ALA A 132 9.35 5.15 15.75
N ARG A 133 9.80 4.99 14.50
CA ARG A 133 11.08 4.39 14.18
C ARG A 133 11.91 5.39 13.41
N VAL A 134 13.07 5.74 13.95
CA VAL A 134 14.02 6.65 13.33
C VAL A 134 15.11 5.86 12.62
N LEU A 135 15.58 6.38 11.48
CA LEU A 135 16.68 5.80 10.74
C LEU A 135 17.98 5.91 11.57
N PRO A 136 18.83 4.88 11.56
CA PRO A 136 20.08 4.89 12.32
C PRO A 136 21.03 5.96 11.77
N GLY A 137 21.94 6.44 12.63
CA GLY A 137 23.02 7.36 12.21
C GLY A 137 22.69 8.84 12.31
N LEU A 138 21.57 9.22 12.95
CA LEU A 138 21.38 10.60 13.40
C LEU A 138 22.42 10.99 14.48
N ARG A 139 22.88 12.24 14.45
CA ARG A 139 23.85 12.82 15.38
C ARG A 139 23.35 14.11 15.97
#